data_AF-A0A8C5L8R6-F1
#
_entry.id   AF-A0A8C5L8R6-F1
#
_cell.length_a   1.000
_cell.length_b   1.000
_cell.length_c   1.000
_cell.angle_alpha   90.00
_cell.angle_beta   90.00
_cell.angle_gamma   90.00
#
_symmetry.space_group_name_H-M   'P 1'
#
loop_
_entity.id
_entity.type
_entity.pdbx_description
1 polymer ?
#
loop_
_entity_poly.entity_id
_entity_poly.type
_entity_poly.pdbx_seq_one_letter_code
_entity_poly.pdbx_strand_id
1 'polypeptide(L)'
;TETVEEPMEEEEAAKEEKEEADDEAAVEEEEEEKKPKTKKESDDPMAYIHFTAEGEVTFKSILFVPTSAPRGLFDEYGSKKSDYIKLYVRRVFITDDFHDMMPKYLNFVKGVVDSDDLPLNVSRETLQQHKLLKVIRKKLVRKTLDMIKKIADEKYNDTFWKEFGTNIKLGVIEDHSNRTRLAKLLRFQSSHHATDITSLDQYVERMKEKQDKIYFMAGSSRKEAESSPFVERLLKKGYEVIYLTEPVDEYCIQALPEFDGKRFQNVAKEGVKFDESEKSKESREATEKEFKPLLDWMKDKALKDKIEKAVVSQRLTESPCALVASQYGWSGNMERIMKAQAYQTGKDISTNYYASQKKTFEINPRHPLIKDM
;
A
#
# COMPACT_ATOMS: atom_id res chain seq x y z
N THR A 1 21.34 -79.09 -7.00
CA THR A 1 20.04 -78.73 -6.41
C THR A 1 20.18 -77.32 -5.90
N GLU A 2 19.97 -76.35 -6.80
CA GLU A 2 19.82 -74.94 -6.43
C GLU A 2 18.39 -74.75 -5.96
N THR A 3 18.22 -74.37 -4.70
CA THR A 3 16.94 -73.97 -4.13
C THR A 3 16.75 -72.47 -4.37
N VAL A 4 15.64 -72.17 -5.04
CA VAL A 4 15.08 -70.85 -5.31
C VAL A 4 14.27 -70.44 -4.08
N GLU A 5 14.81 -69.54 -3.25
CA GLU A 5 14.09 -68.90 -2.15
C GLU A 5 14.52 -67.42 -2.10
N GLU A 6 14.03 -66.61 -3.02
CA GLU A 6 14.20 -65.15 -2.99
C GLU A 6 13.11 -64.30 -3.70
N PRO A 7 11.94 -64.80 -4.19
CA PRO A 7 10.91 -63.90 -4.75
C PRO A 7 9.79 -63.53 -3.75
N MET A 8 9.75 -64.11 -2.55
CA MET A 8 8.55 -64.05 -1.69
C MET A 8 8.53 -62.83 -0.74
N GLU A 9 9.69 -62.39 -0.24
CA GLU A 9 9.78 -61.23 0.67
C GLU A 9 9.60 -59.88 -0.06
N GLU A 10 10.08 -59.75 -1.31
CA GLU A 10 9.84 -58.55 -2.13
C GLU A 10 8.36 -58.40 -2.53
N GLU A 11 7.64 -59.51 -2.70
CA GLU A 11 6.22 -59.49 -3.08
C GLU A 11 5.30 -59.15 -1.90
N GLU A 12 5.69 -59.47 -0.65
CA GLU A 12 4.97 -59.04 0.56
C GLU A 12 5.20 -57.56 0.85
N ALA A 13 6.44 -57.06 0.76
CA ALA A 13 6.72 -55.64 0.96
C ALA A 13 6.01 -54.73 -0.05
N ALA A 14 5.93 -55.15 -1.32
CA ALA A 14 5.19 -54.42 -2.36
C ALA A 14 3.66 -54.47 -2.19
N LYS A 15 3.13 -55.44 -1.41
CA LYS A 15 1.70 -55.50 -1.07
C LYS A 15 1.38 -54.59 0.12
N GLU A 16 2.26 -54.53 1.13
CA GLU A 16 2.09 -53.61 2.26
C GLU A 16 2.17 -52.14 1.84
N GLU A 17 3.14 -51.74 0.99
CA GLU A 17 3.20 -50.35 0.48
C GLU A 17 1.96 -49.97 -0.35
N LYS A 18 1.32 -50.95 -1.00
CA LYS A 18 0.15 -50.72 -1.83
C LYS A 18 -1.13 -50.65 -1.02
N GLU A 19 -1.26 -51.45 0.04
CA GLU A 19 -2.34 -51.32 1.02
C GLU A 19 -2.25 -50.00 1.77
N GLU A 20 -1.05 -49.54 2.14
CA GLU A 20 -0.87 -48.26 2.84
C GLU A 20 -1.22 -47.06 1.95
N ALA A 21 -0.88 -47.12 0.65
CA ALA A 21 -1.26 -46.11 -0.33
C ALA A 21 -2.77 -46.12 -0.66
N ASP A 22 -3.39 -47.29 -0.72
CA ASP A 22 -4.84 -47.42 -0.96
C ASP A 22 -5.65 -46.96 0.28
N ASP A 23 -5.14 -47.18 1.50
CA ASP A 23 -5.74 -46.65 2.74
C ASP A 23 -5.56 -45.13 2.87
N GLU A 24 -4.40 -44.55 2.51
CA GLU A 24 -4.25 -43.08 2.48
C GLU A 24 -5.17 -42.42 1.45
N ALA A 25 -5.33 -43.02 0.26
CA ALA A 25 -6.25 -42.54 -0.77
C ALA A 25 -7.73 -42.67 -0.33
N ALA A 26 -8.10 -43.75 0.37
CA ALA A 26 -9.45 -43.93 0.90
C ALA A 26 -9.77 -42.94 2.03
N VAL A 27 -8.77 -42.55 2.84
CA VAL A 27 -8.91 -41.50 3.88
C VAL A 27 -9.05 -40.12 3.25
N GLU A 28 -8.33 -39.81 2.16
CA GLU A 28 -8.51 -38.56 1.40
C GLU A 28 -9.89 -38.48 0.71
N GLU A 29 -10.40 -39.58 0.15
CA GLU A 29 -11.74 -39.63 -0.44
C GLU A 29 -12.87 -39.55 0.60
N GLU A 30 -12.70 -40.16 1.78
CA GLU A 30 -13.68 -40.05 2.88
C GLU A 30 -13.74 -38.64 3.52
N GLU A 31 -12.64 -37.88 3.50
CA GLU A 31 -12.64 -36.48 3.94
C GLU A 31 -13.32 -35.54 2.92
N GLU A 32 -13.30 -35.85 1.62
CA GLU A 32 -14.05 -35.11 0.61
C GLU A 32 -15.57 -35.31 0.72
N GLU A 33 -16.05 -36.52 1.04
CA GLU A 33 -17.49 -36.83 1.08
C GLU A 33 -18.25 -36.21 2.28
N LYS A 34 -17.55 -35.77 3.34
CA LYS A 34 -18.17 -35.16 4.53
C LYS A 34 -18.35 -33.64 4.46
N LYS A 35 -18.17 -33.01 3.29
CA LYS A 35 -18.51 -31.58 3.09
C LYS A 35 -20.03 -31.39 2.94
N PRO A 36 -20.69 -30.60 3.81
CA PRO A 36 -22.14 -30.38 3.70
C PRO A 36 -22.49 -29.66 2.39
N LYS A 37 -23.41 -30.26 1.62
CA LYS A 37 -23.99 -29.72 0.37
C LYS A 37 -24.84 -28.47 0.64
N THR A 38 -24.16 -27.36 0.87
CA THR A 38 -24.67 -26.00 0.62
C THR A 38 -23.57 -25.27 -0.15
N LYS A 39 -23.72 -25.16 -1.47
CA LYS A 39 -22.81 -24.38 -2.33
C LYS A 39 -22.91 -22.88 -1.96
N LYS A 40 -22.12 -22.46 -0.96
CA LYS A 40 -21.54 -21.13 -0.88
C LYS A 40 -20.08 -21.32 -1.25
N GLU A 41 -19.64 -20.67 -2.33
CA GLU A 41 -18.29 -20.76 -2.91
C GLU A 41 -17.20 -20.86 -1.81
N SER A 42 -16.61 -22.04 -1.70
CA SER A 42 -15.49 -22.35 -0.81
C SER A 42 -14.22 -22.21 -1.62
N ASP A 43 -13.75 -20.98 -1.83
CA ASP A 43 -12.38 -20.76 -2.28
C ASP A 43 -11.44 -20.98 -1.10
N ASP A 44 -10.42 -21.81 -1.31
CA ASP A 44 -9.33 -21.99 -0.35
C ASP A 44 -8.71 -20.64 0.02
N PRO A 45 -8.26 -20.46 1.29
CA PRO A 45 -7.69 -19.20 1.72
C PRO A 45 -6.36 -18.93 1.00
N MET A 46 -6.12 -17.67 0.65
CA MET A 46 -4.88 -17.23 0.00
C MET A 46 -3.64 -17.57 0.84
N ALA A 47 -3.79 -17.39 2.15
CA ALA A 47 -2.79 -17.71 3.16
C ALA A 47 -3.50 -17.96 4.50
N TYR A 48 -2.87 -18.78 5.34
CA TYR A 48 -3.29 -18.98 6.73
C TYR A 48 -2.10 -19.00 7.67
N ILE A 49 -2.36 -18.75 8.95
CA ILE A 49 -1.37 -18.90 10.02
C ILE A 49 -2.04 -19.47 11.26
N HIS A 50 -1.48 -20.57 11.77
CA HIS A 50 -1.80 -21.12 13.08
C HIS A 50 -0.68 -20.74 14.05
N PHE A 51 -1.03 -20.21 15.22
CA PHE A 51 -0.07 -19.91 16.25
C PHE A 51 -0.65 -20.01 17.66
N THR A 52 0.23 -20.29 18.62
CA THR A 52 -0.04 -20.11 20.04
C THR A 52 0.68 -18.85 20.51
N ALA A 53 -0.01 -18.01 21.26
CA ALA A 53 0.51 -16.84 21.91
C ALA A 53 0.63 -17.11 23.41
N GLU A 54 1.82 -16.84 23.97
CA GLU A 54 2.12 -17.03 25.40
C GLU A 54 2.50 -15.68 26.07
N GLY A 55 2.53 -15.65 27.41
CA GLY A 55 2.95 -14.51 28.21
C GLY A 55 1.79 -13.89 29.01
N GLU A 56 1.56 -12.58 28.87
CA GLU A 56 0.51 -11.85 29.60
C GLU A 56 -0.92 -12.38 29.32
N VAL A 57 -1.13 -12.95 28.14
CA VAL A 57 -2.36 -13.66 27.78
C VAL A 57 -1.99 -14.88 26.94
N THR A 58 -2.54 -16.04 27.31
CA THR A 58 -2.38 -17.27 26.55
C THR A 58 -3.59 -17.52 25.67
N PHE A 59 -3.35 -17.72 24.37
CA PHE A 59 -4.41 -18.09 23.44
C PHE A 59 -3.85 -18.80 22.21
N LYS A 60 -4.70 -19.59 21.56
CA LYS A 60 -4.43 -20.18 20.24
C LYS A 60 -5.28 -19.47 19.21
N SER A 61 -4.75 -19.30 18.01
CA SER A 61 -5.50 -18.66 16.93
C SER A 61 -5.11 -19.21 15.57
N ILE A 62 -6.10 -19.32 14.70
CA ILE A 62 -5.92 -19.55 13.28
C ILE A 62 -6.52 -18.35 12.56
N LEU A 63 -5.71 -17.69 11.74
CA LEU A 63 -6.11 -16.55 10.91
C LEU A 63 -5.95 -16.88 9.43
N PHE A 64 -6.80 -16.30 8.60
CA PHE A 64 -6.89 -16.55 7.17
C PHE A 64 -6.99 -15.22 6.41
N VAL A 65 -6.30 -15.15 5.27
CA VAL A 65 -6.56 -14.16 4.23
C VAL A 65 -7.46 -14.82 3.19
N PRO A 66 -8.68 -14.29 2.94
CA PRO A 66 -9.52 -14.81 1.86
C PRO A 66 -8.87 -14.55 0.49
N THR A 67 -9.14 -15.41 -0.49
CA THR A 67 -8.60 -15.26 -1.86
C THR A 67 -9.14 -14.05 -2.59
N SER A 68 -10.38 -13.67 -2.31
CA SER A 68 -11.05 -12.50 -2.89
C SER A 68 -11.55 -11.57 -1.79
N ALA A 69 -11.50 -10.26 -2.05
CA ALA A 69 -12.05 -9.26 -1.14
C ALA A 69 -13.56 -9.46 -0.96
N PRO A 70 -14.06 -9.47 0.28
CA PRO A 70 -15.50 -9.58 0.52
C PRO A 70 -16.28 -8.45 -0.17
N ARG A 71 -17.46 -8.76 -0.71
CA ARG A 71 -18.36 -7.74 -1.28
C ARG A 71 -18.68 -6.68 -0.22
N GLY A 72 -18.48 -5.41 -0.58
CA GLY A 72 -18.73 -4.29 0.32
C GLY A 72 -17.75 -4.20 1.49
N LEU A 73 -16.48 -4.61 1.29
CA LEU A 73 -15.40 -4.50 2.28
C LEU A 73 -15.18 -3.06 2.79
N PHE A 74 -15.39 -2.09 1.91
CA PHE A 74 -15.24 -0.66 2.20
C PHE A 74 -16.57 0.08 2.37
N ASP A 75 -17.71 -0.62 2.26
CA ASP A 75 -19.01 -0.04 2.53
C ASP A 75 -19.04 0.35 4.01
N GLU A 76 -19.39 1.61 4.29
CA GLU A 76 -19.42 2.10 5.67
C GLU A 76 -18.09 1.86 6.41
N TYR A 77 -16.96 2.06 5.71
CA TYR A 77 -15.62 1.80 6.25
C TYR A 77 -15.43 2.45 7.63
N GLY A 78 -15.22 1.59 8.63
CA GLY A 78 -15.00 2.00 10.02
C GLY A 78 -16.24 2.17 10.88
N SER A 79 -17.46 2.10 10.32
CA SER A 79 -18.72 1.94 11.07
C SER A 79 -19.32 0.55 10.92
N LYS A 80 -19.15 -0.09 9.75
CA LYS A 80 -19.56 -1.48 9.53
C LYS A 80 -18.70 -2.43 10.33
N LYS A 81 -19.41 -3.28 11.06
CA LYS A 81 -18.89 -4.30 11.97
C LYS A 81 -18.49 -5.54 11.17
N SER A 82 -17.22 -5.96 11.23
CA SER A 82 -16.79 -7.24 10.64
C SER A 82 -16.93 -8.37 11.65
N ASP A 83 -17.67 -9.42 11.31
CA ASP A 83 -17.94 -10.63 12.10
C ASP A 83 -16.98 -11.79 11.74
N TYR A 84 -15.88 -11.48 11.06
CA TYR A 84 -14.96 -12.46 10.48
C TYR A 84 -14.04 -13.15 11.48
N ILE A 85 -13.83 -12.57 12.66
CA ILE A 85 -13.05 -13.20 13.73
C ILE A 85 -13.95 -13.56 14.89
N LYS A 86 -13.97 -14.85 15.22
CA LYS A 86 -14.77 -15.40 16.31
C LYS A 86 -13.91 -15.61 17.56
N LEU A 87 -14.38 -15.10 18.69
CA LEU A 87 -13.75 -15.29 19.99
C LEU A 87 -14.38 -16.48 20.72
N TYR A 88 -13.51 -17.37 21.18
CA TYR A 88 -13.81 -18.52 22.01
C TYR A 88 -13.06 -18.39 23.33
N VAL A 89 -13.68 -18.89 24.40
CA VAL A 89 -13.03 -19.07 25.69
C VAL A 89 -13.24 -20.50 26.14
N ARG A 90 -12.14 -21.24 26.33
CA ARG A 90 -12.16 -22.67 26.63
C ARG A 90 -13.04 -23.45 25.64
N ARG A 91 -12.87 -23.15 24.34
CA ARG A 91 -13.65 -23.74 23.23
C ARG A 91 -15.15 -23.41 23.23
N VAL A 92 -15.62 -22.52 24.10
CA VAL A 92 -17.00 -22.04 24.10
C VAL A 92 -17.07 -20.74 23.31
N PHE A 93 -17.94 -20.67 22.30
CA PHE A 93 -18.16 -19.45 21.53
C PHE A 93 -18.68 -18.33 22.43
N ILE A 94 -18.07 -17.16 22.32
CA ILE A 94 -18.43 -15.98 23.11
C ILE A 94 -19.06 -14.92 22.24
N THR A 95 -18.33 -14.44 21.21
CA THR A 95 -18.80 -13.36 20.34
C THR A 95 -17.98 -13.27 19.06
N ASP A 96 -18.60 -12.78 18.00
CA ASP A 96 -17.99 -12.29 16.77
C ASP A 96 -18.20 -10.76 16.60
N ASP A 97 -18.98 -10.12 17.47
CA ASP A 97 -19.24 -8.68 17.49
C ASP A 97 -18.17 -7.91 18.26
N PHE A 98 -16.90 -8.07 17.86
CA PHE A 98 -15.76 -7.48 18.58
C PHE A 98 -14.88 -6.56 17.72
N HIS A 99 -15.24 -5.28 17.68
CA HIS A 99 -14.59 -4.22 16.88
C HIS A 99 -13.14 -3.94 17.23
N ASP A 100 -12.72 -4.30 18.44
CA ASP A 100 -11.37 -4.00 18.92
C ASP A 100 -10.36 -5.11 18.66
N MET A 101 -10.75 -6.28 18.12
CA MET A 101 -9.83 -7.41 17.90
C MET A 101 -8.89 -7.18 16.73
N MET A 102 -9.37 -6.53 15.67
CA MET A 102 -8.56 -6.16 14.51
C MET A 102 -8.72 -4.67 14.19
N PRO A 103 -7.66 -4.02 13.69
CA PRO A 103 -7.78 -2.68 13.16
C PRO A 103 -8.62 -2.68 11.87
N LYS A 104 -9.22 -1.53 11.55
CA LYS A 104 -10.12 -1.35 10.39
C LYS A 104 -9.49 -1.78 9.08
N TYR A 105 -8.21 -1.48 8.89
CA TYR A 105 -7.48 -1.89 7.68
C TYR A 105 -7.31 -3.41 7.52
N LEU A 106 -7.50 -4.22 8.58
CA LEU A 106 -7.46 -5.69 8.52
C LEU A 106 -8.85 -6.32 8.66
N ASN A 107 -9.91 -5.57 8.38
CA ASN A 107 -11.31 -6.04 8.44
C ASN A 107 -11.68 -7.13 7.42
N PHE A 108 -10.73 -7.59 6.59
CA PHE A 108 -10.88 -8.72 5.67
C PHE A 108 -10.39 -10.05 6.28
N VAL A 109 -9.60 -9.99 7.37
CA VAL A 109 -9.00 -11.18 7.98
C VAL A 109 -10.08 -11.99 8.68
N LYS A 110 -10.13 -13.28 8.37
CA LYS A 110 -11.04 -14.25 8.98
C LYS A 110 -10.29 -15.11 9.98
N GLY A 111 -10.97 -15.64 10.98
CA GLY A 111 -10.31 -16.58 11.88
C GLY A 111 -11.03 -16.86 13.19
N VAL A 112 -10.33 -17.61 14.03
CA VAL A 112 -10.76 -17.96 15.38
C VAL A 112 -9.67 -17.63 16.38
N VAL A 113 -10.07 -17.20 17.57
CA VAL A 113 -9.20 -16.95 18.72
C VAL A 113 -9.79 -17.71 19.90
N ASP A 114 -9.05 -18.64 20.48
CA ASP A 114 -9.47 -19.41 21.66
C ASP A 114 -8.49 -19.17 22.80
N SER A 115 -9.00 -18.66 23.93
CA SER A 115 -8.20 -18.35 25.11
C SER A 115 -8.75 -19.03 26.35
N ASP A 116 -7.88 -19.58 27.19
CA ASP A 116 -8.26 -20.18 28.47
C ASP A 116 -8.28 -19.17 29.63
N ASP A 117 -7.68 -17.99 29.42
CA ASP A 117 -7.30 -17.00 30.43
C ASP A 117 -8.24 -15.78 30.47
N LEU A 118 -9.19 -15.65 29.54
CA LEU A 118 -10.07 -14.49 29.50
C LEU A 118 -11.16 -14.57 30.58
N PRO A 119 -11.30 -13.53 31.45
CA PRO A 119 -12.36 -13.50 32.45
C PRO A 119 -13.72 -13.31 31.75
N LEU A 120 -14.59 -14.30 31.87
CA LEU A 120 -15.97 -14.20 31.39
C LEU A 120 -16.84 -13.52 32.45
N ASN A 121 -17.71 -12.61 32.02
CA ASN A 121 -18.78 -12.12 32.89
C ASN A 121 -19.86 -13.18 33.08
N VAL A 122 -20.73 -12.99 34.08
CA VAL A 122 -21.78 -13.96 34.44
C VAL A 122 -22.74 -14.24 33.27
N SER A 123 -22.97 -13.25 32.38
CA SER A 123 -23.81 -13.44 31.19
C SER A 123 -23.11 -14.18 30.05
N ARG A 124 -21.77 -14.34 30.08
CA ARG A 124 -20.95 -14.94 29.00
C ARG A 124 -21.10 -14.29 27.63
N GLU A 125 -21.77 -13.15 27.54
CA GLU A 125 -22.11 -12.48 26.27
C GLU A 125 -21.22 -11.26 25.99
N THR A 126 -20.63 -10.66 27.02
CA THR A 126 -19.85 -9.42 26.88
C THR A 126 -18.55 -9.49 27.65
N LEU A 127 -17.42 -9.51 26.94
CA LEU A 127 -16.14 -9.23 27.55
C LEU A 127 -16.12 -7.74 27.95
N GLN A 128 -16.06 -7.46 29.27
CA GLN A 128 -15.75 -6.11 29.73
C GLN A 128 -14.41 -5.65 29.13
N GLN A 129 -14.28 -4.35 28.84
CA GLN A 129 -13.09 -3.73 28.23
C GLN A 129 -11.81 -4.04 29.02
N HIS A 130 -11.20 -5.17 28.71
CA HIS A 130 -10.10 -5.73 29.47
C HIS A 130 -8.77 -5.37 28.82
N LYS A 131 -7.76 -5.02 29.62
CA LYS A 131 -6.41 -4.69 29.13
C LYS A 131 -5.83 -5.79 28.23
N LEU A 132 -6.15 -7.05 28.53
CA LEU A 132 -5.69 -8.22 27.76
C LEU A 132 -6.18 -8.22 26.30
N LEU A 133 -7.33 -7.62 25.98
CA LEU A 133 -7.82 -7.57 24.60
C LEU A 133 -6.93 -6.73 23.70
N LYS A 134 -6.34 -5.65 24.24
CA LYS A 134 -5.35 -4.85 23.52
C LYS A 134 -4.07 -5.65 23.25
N VAL A 135 -3.70 -6.56 24.16
CA VAL A 135 -2.55 -7.45 24.02
C VAL A 135 -2.82 -8.51 22.94
N ILE A 136 -4.01 -9.12 22.96
CA ILE A 136 -4.47 -10.05 21.91
C ILE A 136 -4.40 -9.36 20.55
N ARG A 137 -5.07 -8.21 20.38
CA ARG A 137 -5.06 -7.42 19.14
C ARG A 137 -3.64 -7.19 18.62
N LYS A 138 -2.71 -6.73 19.46
CA LYS A 138 -1.32 -6.49 19.06
C LYS A 138 -0.64 -7.76 18.52
N LYS A 139 -0.87 -8.90 19.17
CA LYS A 139 -0.33 -10.20 18.73
C LYS A 139 -1.00 -10.67 17.43
N LEU A 140 -2.32 -10.53 17.29
CA LEU A 140 -3.04 -10.86 16.05
C LEU A 140 -2.50 -10.03 14.88
N VAL A 141 -2.45 -8.70 15.01
CA VAL A 141 -1.92 -7.79 13.97
C VAL A 141 -0.51 -8.18 13.57
N ARG A 142 0.39 -8.42 14.55
CA ARG A 142 1.77 -8.83 14.26
C ARG A 142 1.81 -10.13 13.46
N LYS A 143 1.02 -11.13 13.85
CA LYS A 143 0.97 -12.44 13.17
C LYS A 143 0.31 -12.35 11.80
N THR A 144 -0.70 -11.51 11.62
CA THR A 144 -1.28 -11.22 10.30
C THR A 144 -0.25 -10.60 9.36
N LEU A 145 0.51 -9.60 9.82
CA LEU A 145 1.54 -8.99 8.99
C LEU A 145 2.74 -9.95 8.77
N ASP A 146 3.00 -10.91 9.67
CA ASP A 146 3.96 -12.01 9.46
C ASP A 146 3.48 -12.93 8.34
N MET A 147 2.19 -13.30 8.38
CA MET A 147 1.56 -14.14 7.36
C MET A 147 1.56 -13.47 5.99
N ILE A 148 1.13 -12.21 5.89
CA ILE A 148 1.10 -11.47 4.62
C ILE A 148 2.50 -11.34 4.02
N LYS A 149 3.52 -11.08 4.85
CA LYS A 149 4.92 -11.00 4.40
C LYS A 149 5.47 -12.33 3.85
N LYS A 150 4.90 -13.48 4.24
CA LYS A 150 5.33 -14.81 3.78
C LYS A 150 4.66 -15.25 2.48
N ILE A 151 3.69 -14.49 1.96
CA ILE A 151 3.11 -14.76 0.65
C ILE A 151 4.22 -14.57 -0.40
N ALA A 152 4.41 -15.57 -1.28
CA ALA A 152 5.43 -15.53 -2.33
C ALA A 152 5.26 -14.29 -3.22
N ASP A 153 6.36 -13.68 -3.68
CA ASP A 153 6.34 -12.37 -4.35
C ASP A 153 5.41 -12.32 -5.58
N GLU A 154 5.40 -13.37 -6.39
CA GLU A 154 4.50 -13.50 -7.55
C GLU A 154 3.02 -13.49 -7.11
N LYS A 155 2.64 -14.40 -6.19
CA LYS A 155 1.28 -14.47 -5.63
C LYS A 155 0.88 -13.18 -4.89
N TYR A 156 1.85 -12.52 -4.26
CA TYR A 156 1.63 -11.25 -3.57
C TYR A 156 1.24 -10.16 -4.56
N ASN A 157 1.99 -10.02 -5.64
CA ASN A 157 1.76 -8.98 -6.65
C ASN A 157 0.50 -9.27 -7.49
N ASP A 158 0.33 -10.53 -7.92
CA ASP A 158 -0.71 -10.91 -8.87
C ASP A 158 -2.08 -11.17 -8.26
N THR A 159 -2.13 -11.46 -6.96
CA THR A 159 -3.39 -11.77 -6.27
C THR A 159 -3.59 -10.87 -5.06
N PHE A 160 -2.73 -10.97 -4.03
CA PHE A 160 -2.95 -10.27 -2.76
C PHE A 160 -3.08 -8.74 -2.94
N TRP A 161 -2.18 -8.14 -3.71
CA TRP A 161 -2.13 -6.69 -3.88
C TRP A 161 -3.36 -6.14 -4.61
N LYS A 162 -3.91 -6.89 -5.57
CA LYS A 162 -5.12 -6.48 -6.31
C LYS A 162 -6.35 -6.46 -5.42
N GLU A 163 -6.44 -7.41 -4.48
CA GLU A 163 -7.58 -7.54 -3.57
C GLU A 163 -7.47 -6.63 -2.33
N PHE A 164 -6.27 -6.53 -1.75
CA PHE A 164 -6.06 -5.91 -0.42
C PHE A 164 -5.00 -4.80 -0.41
N GLY A 165 -4.52 -4.32 -1.57
CA GLY A 165 -3.55 -3.23 -1.64
C GLY A 165 -4.04 -1.95 -0.96
N THR A 166 -5.32 -1.60 -1.15
CA THR A 166 -5.98 -0.47 -0.47
C THR A 166 -5.95 -0.63 1.05
N ASN A 167 -6.21 -1.84 1.57
CA ASN A 167 -6.12 -2.12 2.99
C ASN A 167 -4.72 -1.88 3.54
N ILE A 168 -3.67 -2.30 2.84
CA ILE A 168 -2.29 -2.02 3.26
C ILE A 168 -2.00 -0.51 3.31
N LYS A 169 -2.45 0.24 2.29
CA LYS A 169 -2.29 1.70 2.22
C LYS A 169 -3.02 2.41 3.37
N LEU A 170 -4.25 2.00 3.69
CA LEU A 170 -4.99 2.51 4.85
C LEU A 170 -4.26 2.18 6.16
N GLY A 171 -3.69 0.98 6.28
CA GLY A 171 -2.85 0.60 7.41
C GLY A 171 -1.66 1.54 7.62
N VAL A 172 -0.98 1.96 6.54
CA VAL A 172 0.14 2.92 6.63
C VAL A 172 -0.33 4.26 7.22
N ILE A 173 -1.54 4.71 6.85
CA ILE A 173 -2.13 5.95 7.35
C ILE A 173 -2.51 5.81 8.84
N GLU A 174 -3.24 4.75 9.18
CA GLU A 174 -3.90 4.59 10.48
C GLU A 174 -2.97 4.01 11.57
N ASP A 175 -2.16 3.00 11.24
CA ASP A 175 -1.38 2.21 12.20
C ASP A 175 0.08 2.67 12.29
N HIS A 176 0.27 3.74 13.03
CA HIS A 176 1.55 4.36 13.32
C HIS A 176 2.59 3.37 13.88
N SER A 177 2.14 2.40 14.69
CA SER A 177 3.01 1.44 15.36
C SER A 177 3.57 0.37 14.42
N ASN A 178 2.84 0.05 13.34
CA ASN A 178 3.25 -0.92 12.33
C ASN A 178 3.62 -0.27 10.99
N ARG A 179 3.66 1.06 10.90
CA ARG A 179 3.88 1.80 9.65
C ARG A 179 5.13 1.35 8.89
N THR A 180 6.28 1.24 9.55
CA THR A 180 7.54 0.78 8.91
C THR A 180 7.41 -0.62 8.34
N ARG A 181 6.64 -1.48 9.00
CA ARG A 181 6.41 -2.85 8.55
C ARG A 181 5.47 -2.89 7.35
N LEU A 182 4.39 -2.13 7.40
CA LEU A 182 3.41 -1.98 6.33
C LEU A 182 4.04 -1.32 5.08
N ALA A 183 4.97 -0.38 5.26
CA ALA A 183 5.66 0.27 4.16
C ALA A 183 6.40 -0.73 3.26
N LYS A 184 6.99 -1.80 3.83
CA LYS A 184 7.65 -2.88 3.06
C LYS A 184 6.68 -3.74 2.23
N LEU A 185 5.39 -3.69 2.57
CA LEU A 185 4.33 -4.39 1.86
C LEU A 185 3.76 -3.54 0.70
N LEU A 186 4.09 -2.25 0.62
CA LEU A 186 3.58 -1.40 -0.44
C LEU A 186 4.10 -1.86 -1.82
N ARG A 187 3.24 -1.75 -2.82
CA ARG A 187 3.59 -1.89 -4.24
C ARG A 187 3.01 -0.72 -5.02
N PHE A 188 3.77 -0.21 -5.98
CA PHE A 188 3.31 0.86 -6.86
C PHE A 188 3.80 0.62 -8.27
N GLN A 189 3.14 1.24 -9.23
CA GLN A 189 3.68 1.34 -10.58
C GLN A 189 4.88 2.29 -10.59
N SER A 190 5.85 2.08 -11.47
CA SER A 190 6.96 3.02 -11.65
C SER A 190 7.35 3.16 -13.13
N SER A 191 8.22 4.13 -13.40
CA SER A 191 8.79 4.34 -14.73
C SER A 191 9.80 3.27 -15.15
N HIS A 192 10.11 2.30 -14.27
CA HIS A 192 11.04 1.21 -14.57
C HIS A 192 10.43 0.17 -15.52
N HIS A 193 9.12 -0.10 -15.42
CA HIS A 193 8.41 -1.03 -16.28
C HIS A 193 7.04 -0.47 -16.71
N ALA A 194 6.55 -0.87 -17.88
CA ALA A 194 5.32 -0.35 -18.47
C ALA A 194 4.04 -0.71 -17.70
N THR A 195 4.05 -1.81 -16.96
CA THR A 195 2.84 -2.35 -16.28
C THR A 195 3.11 -2.85 -14.88
N ASP A 196 4.32 -3.29 -14.61
CA ASP A 196 4.60 -4.08 -13.41
C ASP A 196 4.64 -3.17 -12.19
N ILE A 197 4.23 -3.74 -11.07
CA ILE A 197 4.33 -3.08 -9.77
C ILE A 197 5.67 -3.43 -9.12
N THR A 198 6.24 -2.46 -8.41
CA THR A 198 7.50 -2.59 -7.67
C THR A 198 7.28 -2.32 -6.19
N SER A 199 8.06 -2.96 -5.33
CA SER A 199 8.18 -2.60 -3.92
C SER A 199 9.03 -1.33 -3.75
N LEU A 200 8.96 -0.73 -2.55
CA LEU A 200 9.85 0.36 -2.17
C LEU A 200 11.29 -0.11 -1.99
N ASP A 201 11.51 -1.32 -1.47
CA ASP A 201 12.86 -1.91 -1.36
C ASP A 201 13.51 -2.03 -2.76
N GLN A 202 12.76 -2.56 -3.74
CA GLN A 202 13.19 -2.66 -5.13
C GLN A 202 13.47 -1.30 -5.79
N TYR A 203 12.70 -0.26 -5.46
CA TYR A 203 12.99 1.11 -5.92
C TYR A 203 14.33 1.58 -5.33
N VAL A 204 14.54 1.39 -4.02
CA VAL A 204 15.76 1.80 -3.33
C VAL A 204 17.00 1.10 -3.90
N GLU A 205 16.90 -0.19 -4.23
CA GLU A 205 17.98 -0.95 -4.89
C GLU A 205 18.39 -0.37 -6.24
N ARG A 206 17.44 0.25 -6.97
CA ARG A 206 17.68 0.88 -8.27
C ARG A 206 18.00 2.38 -8.19
N MET A 207 18.03 2.95 -6.99
CA MET A 207 18.37 4.37 -6.82
C MET A 207 19.81 4.64 -7.25
N LYS A 208 20.03 5.83 -7.81
CA LYS A 208 21.39 6.27 -8.15
C LYS A 208 22.21 6.57 -6.90
N GLU A 209 23.53 6.48 -7.02
CA GLU A 209 24.49 6.65 -5.91
C GLU A 209 24.29 7.93 -5.09
N LYS A 210 23.95 9.06 -5.73
CA LYS A 210 23.71 10.36 -5.07
C LYS A 210 22.23 10.69 -4.83
N GLN A 211 21.34 9.78 -5.20
CA GLN A 211 19.91 9.99 -5.02
C GLN A 211 19.54 9.78 -3.55
N ASP A 212 18.95 10.81 -2.95
CA ASP A 212 18.51 10.82 -1.54
C ASP A 212 16.98 10.93 -1.41
N LYS A 213 16.26 11.01 -2.53
CA LYS A 213 14.80 11.10 -2.59
C LYS A 213 14.18 9.98 -3.41
N ILE A 214 13.03 9.50 -2.96
CA ILE A 214 12.12 8.65 -3.73
C ILE A 214 11.16 9.59 -4.48
N TYR A 215 11.30 9.67 -5.81
CA TYR A 215 10.47 10.54 -6.62
C TYR A 215 9.14 9.88 -6.96
N PHE A 216 8.05 10.62 -6.83
CA PHE A 216 6.72 10.11 -7.20
C PHE A 216 5.87 11.20 -7.88
N MET A 217 4.96 10.74 -8.74
CA MET A 217 3.94 11.55 -9.39
C MET A 217 2.56 10.94 -9.12
N ALA A 218 1.61 11.77 -8.69
CA ALA A 218 0.23 11.36 -8.46
C ALA A 218 -0.69 11.91 -9.54
N GLY A 219 -1.55 11.05 -10.09
CA GLY A 219 -2.51 11.39 -11.14
C GLY A 219 -3.77 10.53 -11.05
N SER A 220 -4.76 10.82 -11.90
CA SER A 220 -6.00 10.02 -11.95
C SER A 220 -5.82 8.69 -12.70
N SER A 221 -4.74 8.55 -13.48
CA SER A 221 -4.38 7.34 -14.21
C SER A 221 -2.88 7.27 -14.43
N ARG A 222 -2.38 6.08 -14.77
CA ARG A 222 -0.97 5.88 -15.14
C ARG A 222 -0.59 6.77 -16.33
N LYS A 223 -1.41 6.77 -17.38
CA LYS A 223 -1.20 7.55 -18.61
C LYS A 223 -1.02 9.04 -18.33
N GLU A 224 -1.85 9.61 -17.46
CA GLU A 224 -1.73 11.01 -17.05
C GLU A 224 -0.44 11.28 -16.26
N ALA A 225 -0.09 10.39 -15.33
CA ALA A 225 1.08 10.55 -14.47
C ALA A 225 2.39 10.41 -15.26
N GLU A 226 2.47 9.47 -16.20
CA GLU A 226 3.65 9.23 -17.02
C GLU A 226 3.84 10.27 -18.12
N SER A 227 2.76 10.84 -18.67
CA SER A 227 2.82 11.94 -19.66
C SER A 227 2.95 13.32 -19.02
N SER A 228 3.15 13.39 -17.70
CA SER A 228 3.16 14.65 -16.96
C SER A 228 4.41 15.48 -17.28
N PRO A 229 4.30 16.82 -17.41
CA PRO A 229 5.46 17.69 -17.58
C PRO A 229 6.48 17.59 -16.43
N PHE A 230 6.03 17.19 -15.23
CA PHE A 230 6.87 17.13 -14.05
C PHE A 230 7.89 15.99 -14.05
N VAL A 231 7.67 14.95 -14.86
CA VAL A 231 8.56 13.77 -14.91
C VAL A 231 9.62 13.87 -16.01
N GLU A 232 9.42 14.73 -17.02
CA GLU A 232 10.23 14.78 -18.24
C GLU A 232 11.75 14.78 -18.00
N ARG A 233 12.28 15.78 -17.26
CA ARG A 233 13.74 15.86 -17.07
C ARG A 233 14.27 14.80 -16.11
N LEU A 234 13.46 14.34 -15.15
CA LEU A 234 13.84 13.24 -14.25
C LEU A 234 14.06 11.96 -15.05
N LEU A 235 13.09 11.60 -15.91
CA LEU A 235 13.17 10.43 -16.79
C LEU A 235 14.30 10.58 -17.80
N LYS A 236 14.47 11.75 -18.42
CA LYS A 236 15.58 12.02 -19.35
C LYS A 236 16.95 11.91 -18.67
N LYS A 237 17.04 12.26 -17.38
CA LYS A 237 18.25 12.05 -16.57
C LYS A 237 18.36 10.60 -16.07
N GLY A 238 17.39 9.74 -16.30
CA GLY A 238 17.38 8.33 -15.90
C GLY A 238 17.03 8.08 -14.43
N TYR A 239 16.33 9.00 -13.77
CA TYR A 239 15.75 8.75 -12.44
C TYR A 239 14.46 7.95 -12.57
N GLU A 240 14.24 7.02 -11.64
CA GLU A 240 12.96 6.30 -11.53
C GLU A 240 11.91 7.17 -10.82
N VAL A 241 10.68 7.16 -11.34
CA VAL A 241 9.53 7.84 -10.74
C VAL A 241 8.43 6.83 -10.44
N ILE A 242 7.93 6.83 -9.21
CA ILE A 242 6.74 6.06 -8.81
C ILE A 242 5.48 6.78 -9.31
N TYR A 243 4.54 6.03 -9.88
CA TYR A 243 3.23 6.52 -10.31
C TYR A 243 2.15 6.10 -9.33
N LEU A 244 1.51 7.10 -8.73
CA LEU A 244 0.39 6.94 -7.81
C LEU A 244 -0.90 7.19 -8.59
N THR A 245 -1.76 6.17 -8.68
CA THR A 245 -2.92 6.18 -9.57
C THR A 245 -4.24 5.99 -8.82
N GLU A 246 -4.19 5.69 -7.53
CA GLU A 246 -5.37 5.56 -6.68
C GLU A 246 -5.52 6.79 -5.76
N PRO A 247 -6.76 7.18 -5.41
CA PRO A 247 -7.00 8.33 -4.53
C PRO A 247 -6.31 8.23 -3.16
N VAL A 248 -6.19 7.02 -2.60
CA VAL A 248 -5.57 6.79 -1.29
C VAL A 248 -4.04 6.91 -1.32
N ASP A 249 -3.42 6.77 -2.50
CA ASP A 249 -1.97 6.68 -2.62
C ASP A 249 -1.24 7.91 -2.10
N GLU A 250 -1.72 9.11 -2.44
CA GLU A 250 -1.04 10.34 -2.03
C GLU A 250 -1.16 10.57 -0.52
N TYR A 251 -2.27 10.18 0.11
CA TYR A 251 -2.39 10.17 1.57
C TYR A 251 -1.46 9.14 2.21
N CYS A 252 -1.35 7.95 1.61
CA CYS A 252 -0.46 6.88 2.08
C CYS A 252 1.00 7.35 2.10
N ILE A 253 1.48 7.92 0.99
CA ILE A 253 2.85 8.45 0.91
C ILE A 253 3.04 9.66 1.84
N GLN A 254 2.04 10.54 1.98
CA GLN A 254 2.12 11.67 2.90
C GLN A 254 2.21 11.23 4.38
N ALA A 255 1.58 10.10 4.75
CA ALA A 255 1.67 9.53 6.09
C ALA A 255 3.01 8.83 6.37
N LEU A 256 3.84 8.62 5.35
CA LEU A 256 5.14 7.94 5.44
C LEU A 256 6.30 8.95 5.28
N PRO A 257 6.93 9.42 6.38
CA PRO A 257 7.94 10.48 6.32
C PRO A 257 9.17 10.11 5.48
N GLU A 258 9.62 8.86 5.61
CA GLU A 258 10.76 8.30 4.92
C GLU A 258 10.66 6.78 4.85
N PHE A 259 11.43 6.18 3.93
CA PHE A 259 11.60 4.75 3.78
C PHE A 259 13.10 4.47 3.59
N ASP A 260 13.67 3.61 4.42
CA ASP A 260 15.11 3.29 4.42
C ASP A 260 16.03 4.53 4.43
N GLY A 261 15.66 5.52 5.24
CA GLY A 261 16.36 6.81 5.34
C GLY A 261 16.20 7.75 4.14
N LYS A 262 15.41 7.36 3.13
CA LYS A 262 15.12 8.17 1.94
C LYS A 262 13.76 8.86 2.08
N ARG A 263 13.74 10.19 1.87
CA ARG A 263 12.49 10.96 1.92
C ARG A 263 11.74 10.89 0.58
N PHE A 264 10.43 10.95 0.62
CA PHE A 264 9.61 11.06 -0.59
C PHE A 264 9.61 12.49 -1.14
N GLN A 265 9.64 12.63 -2.47
CA GLN A 265 9.56 13.91 -3.18
C GLN A 265 8.49 13.83 -4.26
N ASN A 266 7.41 14.59 -4.08
CA ASN A 266 6.40 14.78 -5.12
C ASN A 266 7.00 15.67 -6.23
N VAL A 267 7.02 15.17 -7.47
CA VAL A 267 7.62 15.90 -8.61
C VAL A 267 6.79 17.11 -9.06
N ALA A 268 5.51 17.16 -8.69
CA ALA A 268 4.59 18.28 -8.93
C ALA A 268 4.66 19.36 -7.83
N LYS A 269 5.54 19.18 -6.83
CA LYS A 269 5.80 20.17 -5.78
C LYS A 269 7.23 20.72 -5.88
N GLU A 270 7.43 21.87 -5.25
CA GLU A 270 8.77 22.41 -5.00
C GLU A 270 9.64 21.40 -4.23
N GLY A 271 10.96 21.46 -4.43
CA GLY A 271 11.94 20.62 -3.73
C GLY A 271 12.72 19.66 -4.62
N VAL A 272 12.31 19.44 -5.88
CA VAL A 272 13.10 18.67 -6.85
C VAL A 272 14.41 19.39 -7.13
N LYS A 273 15.52 18.74 -6.79
CA LYS A 273 16.89 19.20 -7.05
C LYS A 273 17.57 18.22 -7.98
N PHE A 274 18.47 18.74 -8.80
CA PHE A 274 19.36 17.94 -9.61
C PHE A 274 20.80 18.25 -9.23
N ASP A 275 21.63 17.23 -9.19
CA ASP A 275 23.07 17.44 -9.19
C ASP A 275 23.46 18.09 -10.52
N GLU A 276 24.16 19.22 -10.42
CA GLU A 276 24.64 20.01 -11.54
C GLU A 276 26.11 20.35 -11.32
N SER A 277 26.89 20.41 -12.41
CA SER A 277 28.26 20.92 -12.37
C SER A 277 28.25 22.44 -12.21
N GLU A 278 29.36 23.02 -11.76
CA GLU A 278 29.50 24.48 -11.66
C GLU A 278 29.17 25.19 -12.97
N LYS A 279 29.63 24.65 -14.11
CA LYS A 279 29.29 25.18 -15.44
C LYS A 279 27.78 25.16 -15.73
N SER A 280 27.08 24.09 -15.35
CA SER A 280 25.61 24.00 -15.52
C SER A 280 24.89 25.01 -14.63
N LYS A 281 25.40 25.22 -13.41
CA LYS A 281 24.85 26.18 -12.46
C LYS A 281 25.04 27.62 -12.93
N GLU A 282 26.23 27.99 -13.42
CA GLU A 282 26.50 29.30 -14.02
C GLU A 282 25.59 29.57 -15.21
N SER A 283 25.44 28.60 -16.11
CA SER A 283 24.54 28.71 -17.27
C SER A 283 23.09 28.93 -16.83
N ARG A 284 22.63 28.25 -15.77
CA ARG A 284 21.29 28.42 -15.23
C ARG A 284 21.09 29.82 -14.64
N GLU A 285 22.04 30.31 -13.85
CA GLU A 285 21.98 31.65 -13.25
C GLU A 285 22.00 32.75 -14.31
N ALA A 286 22.73 32.55 -15.42
CA ALA A 286 22.68 33.45 -16.57
C ALA A 286 21.29 33.46 -17.24
N THR A 287 20.70 32.28 -17.49
CA THR A 287 19.34 32.17 -18.04
C THR A 287 18.29 32.77 -17.10
N GLU A 288 18.41 32.60 -15.79
CA GLU A 288 17.51 33.22 -14.82
C GLU A 288 17.57 34.75 -14.85
N LYS A 289 18.76 35.34 -15.09
CA LYS A 289 18.92 36.78 -15.28
C LYS A 289 18.35 37.26 -16.62
N GLU A 290 18.58 36.52 -17.69
CA GLU A 290 18.05 36.81 -19.03
C GLU A 290 16.52 36.86 -19.04
N PHE A 291 15.87 35.86 -18.44
CA PHE A 291 14.40 35.77 -18.42
C PHE A 291 13.74 36.60 -17.31
N LYS A 292 14.51 37.25 -16.43
CA LYS A 292 13.95 38.03 -15.32
C LYS A 292 12.88 39.04 -15.74
N PRO A 293 13.03 39.84 -16.81
CA PRO A 293 11.99 40.77 -17.26
C PRO A 293 10.67 40.08 -17.62
N LEU A 294 10.74 38.91 -18.27
CA LEU A 294 9.56 38.11 -18.62
C LEU A 294 8.89 37.55 -17.36
N LEU A 295 9.67 37.04 -16.41
CA LEU A 295 9.15 36.52 -15.14
C LEU A 295 8.44 37.60 -14.32
N ASP A 296 9.04 38.79 -14.22
CA ASP A 296 8.44 39.94 -13.53
C ASP A 296 7.15 40.38 -14.25
N TRP A 297 7.14 40.44 -15.58
CA TRP A 297 5.94 40.75 -16.36
C TRP A 297 4.82 39.73 -16.17
N MET A 298 5.14 38.43 -16.17
CA MET A 298 4.16 37.37 -15.90
C MET A 298 3.55 37.53 -14.52
N LYS A 299 4.38 37.77 -13.49
CA LYS A 299 3.94 37.89 -12.11
C LYS A 299 3.13 39.17 -11.84
N ASP A 300 3.59 40.31 -12.34
CA ASP A 300 3.06 41.62 -11.94
C ASP A 300 1.96 42.13 -12.86
N LYS A 301 1.88 41.64 -14.11
CA LYS A 301 0.91 42.09 -15.11
C LYS A 301 0.03 40.96 -15.61
N ALA A 302 0.58 40.01 -16.37
CA ALA A 302 -0.23 39.05 -17.14
C ALA A 302 -1.02 38.06 -16.26
N LEU A 303 -0.38 37.55 -15.21
CA LEU A 303 -0.93 36.59 -14.25
C LEU A 303 -1.01 37.20 -12.84
N LYS A 304 -1.14 38.52 -12.76
CA LYS A 304 -1.36 39.23 -11.51
C LYS A 304 -2.52 38.58 -10.76
N ASP A 305 -2.31 38.34 -9.48
CA ASP A 305 -3.25 37.68 -8.58
C ASP A 305 -3.62 36.22 -8.88
N LYS A 306 -3.07 35.61 -9.94
CA LYS A 306 -3.31 34.20 -10.30
C LYS A 306 -2.20 33.25 -9.85
N ILE A 307 -0.96 33.72 -9.83
CA ILE A 307 0.23 32.93 -9.47
C ILE A 307 0.95 33.51 -8.25
N GLU A 308 1.69 32.66 -7.54
CA GLU A 308 2.52 33.09 -6.41
C GLU A 308 3.80 33.75 -6.90
N LYS A 309 4.53 33.09 -7.81
CA LYS A 309 5.75 33.59 -8.46
C LYS A 309 5.91 32.91 -9.82
N ALA A 310 6.62 33.56 -10.73
CA ALA A 310 7.08 32.96 -11.99
C ALA A 310 8.58 32.68 -11.90
N VAL A 311 9.03 31.50 -12.31
CA VAL A 311 10.46 31.12 -12.28
C VAL A 311 10.86 30.30 -13.50
N VAL A 312 12.16 30.26 -13.79
CA VAL A 312 12.70 29.33 -14.78
C VAL A 312 12.64 27.90 -14.22
N SER A 313 12.03 26.98 -14.97
CA SER A 313 11.95 25.58 -14.56
C SER A 313 13.28 24.87 -14.70
N GLN A 314 13.55 23.99 -13.74
CA GLN A 314 14.61 23.00 -13.85
C GLN A 314 14.08 21.61 -14.22
N ARG A 315 12.77 21.34 -14.28
CA ARG A 315 12.26 19.97 -14.50
C ARG A 315 11.61 19.73 -15.85
N LEU A 316 11.31 20.79 -16.59
CA LEU A 316 10.73 20.71 -17.94
C LEU A 316 11.80 20.40 -19.00
N THR A 317 11.38 19.69 -20.04
CA THR A 317 12.20 19.34 -21.21
C THR A 317 11.53 19.84 -22.49
N GLU A 318 10.33 19.36 -22.79
CA GLU A 318 9.57 19.67 -24.01
C GLU A 318 8.37 20.55 -23.72
N SER A 319 7.79 20.46 -22.53
CA SER A 319 6.67 21.32 -22.15
C SER A 319 7.10 22.79 -21.99
N PRO A 320 6.26 23.77 -22.38
CA PRO A 320 6.58 25.20 -22.30
C PRO A 320 6.54 25.73 -20.86
N CYS A 321 5.63 25.25 -20.03
CA CYS A 321 5.44 25.71 -18.66
C CYS A 321 4.66 24.71 -17.82
N ALA A 322 4.68 24.86 -16.49
CA ALA A 322 3.87 24.08 -15.56
C ALA A 322 3.53 24.83 -14.27
N LEU A 323 2.42 24.44 -13.61
CA LEU A 323 2.02 24.95 -12.30
C LEU A 323 2.50 24.02 -11.19
N VAL A 324 3.23 24.57 -10.24
CA VAL A 324 3.96 23.81 -9.23
C VAL A 324 3.46 24.22 -7.86
N ALA A 325 3.03 23.23 -7.08
CA ALA A 325 2.60 23.48 -5.72
C ALA A 325 3.79 23.71 -4.80
N SER A 326 3.59 24.52 -3.75
CA SER A 326 4.57 24.66 -2.68
C SER A 326 4.82 23.31 -1.99
N GLN A 327 5.94 23.18 -1.29
CA GLN A 327 6.34 21.94 -0.62
C GLN A 327 5.24 21.40 0.32
N TYR A 328 4.52 22.30 1.01
CA TYR A 328 3.47 21.96 1.98
C TYR A 328 2.05 22.15 1.44
N GLY A 329 1.89 22.66 0.21
CA GLY A 329 0.59 22.89 -0.42
C GLY A 329 0.00 21.63 -1.04
N TRP A 330 -1.26 21.71 -1.49
CA TRP A 330 -1.88 20.64 -2.26
C TRP A 330 -1.33 20.57 -3.68
N SER A 331 -0.99 19.35 -4.11
CA SER A 331 -0.76 19.04 -5.53
C SER A 331 -2.07 19.15 -6.32
N GLY A 332 -2.00 19.13 -7.66
CA GLY A 332 -3.21 19.11 -8.49
C GLY A 332 -4.09 17.87 -8.23
N ASN A 333 -3.47 16.71 -8.00
CA ASN A 333 -4.19 15.49 -7.66
C ASN A 333 -4.88 15.57 -6.29
N MET A 334 -4.15 16.02 -5.26
CA MET A 334 -4.72 16.22 -3.92
C MET A 334 -5.87 17.23 -3.93
N GLU A 335 -5.72 18.34 -4.66
CA GLU A 335 -6.78 19.34 -4.80
C GLU A 335 -8.05 18.76 -5.46
N ARG A 336 -7.90 17.91 -6.48
CA ARG A 336 -9.01 17.19 -7.11
C ARG A 336 -9.73 16.27 -6.13
N ILE A 337 -8.99 15.47 -5.35
CA ILE A 337 -9.56 14.54 -4.37
C ILE A 337 -10.30 15.29 -3.27
N MET A 338 -9.66 16.31 -2.69
CA MET A 338 -10.23 17.09 -1.60
C MET A 338 -11.47 17.86 -2.02
N LYS A 339 -11.49 18.44 -3.23
CA LYS A 339 -12.69 19.08 -3.78
C LYS A 339 -13.83 18.08 -3.91
N ALA A 340 -13.58 16.90 -4.48
CA ALA A 340 -14.60 15.86 -4.64
C ALA A 340 -15.20 15.41 -3.29
N GLN A 341 -14.37 15.26 -2.24
CA GLN A 341 -14.84 14.93 -0.89
C GLN A 341 -15.62 16.08 -0.23
N ALA A 342 -15.15 17.32 -0.33
CA ALA A 342 -15.83 18.47 0.27
C ALA A 342 -17.21 18.72 -0.34
N TYR A 343 -17.43 18.37 -1.61
CA TYR A 343 -18.77 18.36 -2.22
C TYR A 343 -19.71 17.32 -1.57
N GLN A 344 -19.17 16.25 -0.99
CA GLN A 344 -19.95 15.18 -0.33
C GLN A 344 -20.18 15.42 1.16
N THR A 345 -19.20 15.99 1.89
CA THR A 345 -19.23 16.08 3.37
C THR A 345 -19.36 17.50 3.94
N GLY A 346 -19.43 18.54 3.09
CA GLY A 346 -19.50 19.95 3.50
C GLY A 346 -18.14 20.65 3.52
N LYS A 347 -18.15 22.00 3.50
CA LYS A 347 -16.94 22.84 3.41
C LYS A 347 -16.29 23.07 4.77
N ASP A 348 -15.06 22.61 4.95
CA ASP A 348 -14.20 22.92 6.11
C ASP A 348 -13.27 24.13 5.83
N ILE A 349 -12.90 24.87 6.88
CA ILE A 349 -12.01 26.04 6.85
C ILE A 349 -10.62 25.66 6.30
N SER A 350 -10.13 24.46 6.64
CA SER A 350 -8.85 23.93 6.15
C SER A 350 -8.84 23.77 4.62
N THR A 351 -9.98 23.37 4.04
CA THR A 351 -10.15 23.17 2.60
C THR A 351 -10.03 24.49 1.85
N ASN A 352 -10.65 25.55 2.37
CA ASN A 352 -10.57 26.87 1.75
C ASN A 352 -9.15 27.45 1.77
N TYR A 353 -8.38 27.21 2.84
CA TYR A 353 -6.99 27.68 2.92
C TYR A 353 -6.14 27.08 1.81
N TYR A 354 -6.09 25.75 1.68
CA TYR A 354 -5.25 25.10 0.67
C TYR A 354 -5.78 25.25 -0.75
N ALA A 355 -7.10 25.29 -0.95
CA ALA A 355 -7.69 25.53 -2.27
C ALA A 355 -7.44 26.96 -2.79
N SER A 356 -7.19 27.92 -1.90
CA SER A 356 -6.90 29.31 -2.29
C SER A 356 -5.40 29.59 -2.50
N GLN A 357 -4.53 28.61 -2.24
CA GLN A 357 -3.09 28.78 -2.44
C GLN A 357 -2.74 28.87 -3.93
N LYS A 358 -2.23 30.04 -4.31
CA LYS A 358 -1.61 30.27 -5.63
C LYS A 358 -0.40 29.35 -5.80
N LYS A 359 -0.12 28.96 -7.04
CA LYS A 359 0.98 28.06 -7.41
C LYS A 359 2.14 28.83 -8.02
N THR A 360 3.31 28.21 -8.03
CA THR A 360 4.49 28.70 -8.76
C THR A 360 4.33 28.36 -10.24
N PHE A 361 4.46 29.35 -11.13
CA PHE A 361 4.45 29.15 -12.57
C PHE A 361 5.89 28.98 -13.07
N GLU A 362 6.24 27.76 -13.48
CA GLU A 362 7.57 27.48 -14.01
C GLU A 362 7.55 27.50 -15.54
N ILE A 363 8.54 28.14 -16.16
CA ILE A 363 8.68 28.22 -17.63
C ILE A 363 9.92 27.47 -18.14
N ASN A 364 9.84 26.90 -19.33
CA ASN A 364 10.96 26.25 -19.99
C ASN A 364 11.69 27.25 -20.90
N PRO A 365 12.90 27.72 -20.54
CA PRO A 365 13.60 28.76 -21.30
C PRO A 365 14.10 28.27 -22.67
N ARG A 366 14.03 26.96 -22.93
CA ARG A 366 14.45 26.35 -24.19
C ARG A 366 13.30 26.22 -25.19
N HIS A 367 12.07 26.38 -24.73
CA HIS A 367 10.89 26.19 -25.55
C HIS A 367 10.72 27.35 -26.54
N PRO A 368 10.45 27.11 -27.85
CA PRO A 368 10.31 28.18 -28.85
C PRO A 368 9.31 29.27 -28.44
N LEU A 369 8.11 28.87 -28.01
CA LEU A 369 7.09 29.83 -27.54
C LEU A 369 7.54 30.72 -26.38
N ILE A 370 8.41 30.22 -25.50
CA ILE A 370 8.88 30.98 -24.34
C ILE A 370 10.01 31.94 -24.73
N LYS A 371 10.76 31.62 -25.79
CA LYS A 371 11.78 32.52 -26.36
C LYS A 371 11.18 33.65 -27.20
N ASP A 372 10.06 33.37 -27.86
CA ASP A 372 9.35 34.37 -28.69
C ASP A 372 8.57 35.39 -27.84
N MET A 373 8.25 35.04 -26.59
CA MET A 373 7.60 35.91 -25.60
C MET A 373 8.58 36.83 -24.90
#